data_AF-A0A8G2FAA4-F1
#
_entry.id   AF-A0A8G2FAA4-F1
#
_cell.length_a   1.000
_cell.length_b   1.000
_cell.length_c   1.000
_cell.angle_alpha   90.00
_cell.angle_beta   90.00
_cell.angle_gamma   90.00
#
_symmetry.space_group_name_H-M   'P 1'
#
loop_
_entity.id
_entity.type
_entity.pdbx_description
1 polymer ?
#
loop_
_entity_poly.entity_id
_entity_poly.type
_entity_poly.pdbx_seq_one_letter_code
_entity_poly.pdbx_strand_id
1 'polypeptide(L)'
;MIDELWKQIAPWVAIVISLISIGVSLYMYYGKLRYDKDKELMNLASQSLKNAYEVLSGGAEDIPPKPVRMNWLASARSIEQYKELERRIKTQIYTESCLIMSEIWRLKFYKALDILNVKSLSAYQMTEYPNGGGALHCLSPIGLEPRSIAVLYDFAINGMDEDFIDKVDLKALVEKGKIFSGNNGLQMYFDQSDEYAAIIARQGE
;
A
#
# COMPACT_ATOMS: atom_id res chain seq x y z
N MET A 1 -41.31 -6.84 -54.61
CA MET A 1 -41.97 -7.28 -53.35
C MET A 1 -40.98 -7.30 -52.17
N ILE A 2 -39.82 -7.94 -52.29
CA ILE A 2 -38.80 -7.96 -51.21
C ILE A 2 -38.23 -6.55 -50.94
N ASP A 3 -37.95 -5.75 -51.97
CA ASP A 3 -37.41 -4.39 -51.82
C ASP A 3 -38.39 -3.39 -51.17
N GLU A 4 -39.70 -3.55 -51.42
CA GLU A 4 -40.75 -2.74 -50.79
C GLU A 4 -40.82 -3.01 -49.28
N LEU A 5 -40.70 -4.28 -48.87
CA LEU A 5 -40.70 -4.70 -47.47
C LEU A 5 -39.47 -4.18 -46.74
N TRP A 6 -38.28 -4.24 -47.36
CA TRP A 6 -37.05 -3.68 -46.78
C TRP A 6 -37.14 -2.18 -46.51
N LYS A 7 -37.72 -1.40 -47.42
CA LYS A 7 -37.92 0.05 -47.24
C LYS A 7 -38.84 0.37 -46.05
N GLN A 8 -39.80 -0.50 -45.73
CA GLN A 8 -40.68 -0.31 -44.58
C GLN A 8 -40.03 -0.70 -43.24
N ILE A 9 -39.23 -1.77 -43.20
CA ILE A 9 -38.62 -2.27 -41.95
C ILE A 9 -37.28 -1.58 -41.61
N ALA A 10 -36.54 -1.10 -42.60
CA ALA A 10 -35.23 -0.45 -42.42
C ALA A 10 -35.22 0.69 -41.38
N PRO A 11 -36.17 1.65 -41.36
CA PRO A 11 -36.16 2.73 -40.36
C PRO A 11 -36.35 2.20 -38.93
N TRP A 12 -37.18 1.17 -38.74
CA TRP A 12 -37.37 0.56 -37.42
C TRP A 12 -36.12 -0.16 -36.93
N VAL A 13 -35.44 -0.89 -37.81
CA VAL A 13 -34.15 -1.54 -37.50
C VAL A 13 -33.11 -0.49 -37.13
N ALA A 14 -33.03 0.62 -37.86
CA ALA A 14 -32.10 1.71 -37.57
C ALA A 14 -32.37 2.35 -36.20
N ILE A 15 -33.64 2.54 -35.82
CA ILE A 15 -34.02 3.05 -34.50
C ILE A 15 -33.56 2.08 -33.39
N VAL A 16 -33.81 0.79 -33.54
CA VAL A 16 -33.41 -0.22 -32.54
C VAL A 16 -31.89 -0.27 -32.38
N ILE A 17 -31.14 -0.28 -33.49
CA ILE A 17 -29.66 -0.24 -33.46
C ILE A 17 -29.17 1.02 -32.75
N SER A 18 -29.80 2.16 -33.02
CA SER A 18 -29.44 3.44 -32.40
C SER A 18 -29.68 3.42 -30.89
N LEU A 19 -30.82 2.86 -30.44
CA LEU A 19 -31.12 2.73 -29.01
C LEU A 19 -30.15 1.79 -28.29
N ILE A 20 -29.78 0.66 -28.91
CA ILE A 20 -28.75 -0.25 -28.36
C ILE A 20 -27.41 0.47 -28.27
N SER A 21 -27.02 1.20 -29.31
CA SER A 21 -25.77 1.97 -29.34
C SER A 21 -25.72 3.03 -28.24
N ILE A 22 -26.82 3.75 -28.01
CA ILE A 22 -26.94 4.70 -26.89
C ILE A 22 -26.80 3.98 -25.55
N GLY A 23 -27.47 2.85 -25.37
CA GLY A 23 -27.39 2.05 -24.13
C GLY A 23 -25.97 1.57 -23.83
N VAL A 24 -25.28 1.03 -24.82
CA VAL A 24 -23.87 0.61 -24.69
C VAL A 24 -22.95 1.80 -24.43
N SER A 25 -23.17 2.93 -25.10
CA SER A 25 -22.39 4.15 -24.90
C SER A 25 -22.54 4.70 -23.48
N LEU A 26 -23.76 4.71 -22.94
CA LEU A 26 -24.02 5.10 -21.55
C LEU A 26 -23.35 4.14 -20.57
N TYR A 27 -23.48 2.83 -20.79
CA TYR A 27 -22.82 1.82 -19.94
C TYR A 27 -21.30 2.02 -19.89
N MET A 28 -20.66 2.18 -21.06
CA MET A 28 -19.22 2.45 -21.13
C MET A 28 -18.85 3.79 -20.48
N TYR A 29 -19.67 4.83 -20.65
CA TYR A 29 -19.44 6.14 -20.04
C TYR A 29 -19.47 6.08 -18.50
N TYR A 30 -20.47 5.42 -17.91
CA TYR A 30 -20.55 5.25 -16.45
C TYR A 30 -19.42 4.36 -15.92
N GLY A 31 -19.04 3.30 -16.65
CA GLY A 31 -17.88 2.48 -16.32
C GLY A 31 -16.59 3.30 -16.28
N LYS A 32 -16.38 4.15 -17.29
CA LYS A 32 -15.23 5.06 -17.36
C LYS A 32 -15.21 6.07 -16.22
N LEU A 33 -16.34 6.71 -15.91
CA LEU A 33 -16.42 7.66 -14.79
C LEU A 33 -16.06 7.01 -13.45
N ARG A 34 -16.53 5.79 -13.21
CA ARG A 34 -16.16 5.04 -11.99
C ARG A 34 -14.68 4.72 -11.96
N TYR A 35 -14.12 4.30 -13.08
CA TYR A 35 -12.69 4.01 -13.21
C TYR A 35 -11.82 5.23 -12.96
N ASP A 36 -12.16 6.37 -13.58
CA ASP A 36 -11.42 7.63 -13.43
C ASP A 36 -11.52 8.15 -11.98
N LYS A 37 -12.70 8.06 -11.35
CA LYS A 37 -12.87 8.41 -9.93
C LYS A 37 -12.03 7.53 -9.01
N ASP A 38 -12.05 6.21 -9.21
CA ASP A 38 -11.28 5.29 -8.36
C ASP A 38 -9.77 5.49 -8.54
N LYS A 39 -9.33 5.87 -9.74
CA LYS A 39 -7.95 6.27 -10.02
C LYS A 39 -7.54 7.50 -9.21
N GLU A 40 -8.38 8.53 -9.18
CA GLU A 40 -8.13 9.74 -8.40
C GLU A 40 -8.09 9.43 -6.89
N LEU A 41 -9.02 8.61 -6.40
CA LEU A 41 -9.02 8.16 -5.00
C LEU A 41 -7.74 7.40 -4.64
N MET A 42 -7.27 6.50 -5.51
CA MET A 42 -6.00 5.79 -5.31
C MET A 42 -4.82 6.76 -5.23
N ASN A 43 -4.75 7.74 -6.13
CA ASN A 43 -3.66 8.73 -6.12
C ASN A 43 -3.69 9.58 -4.84
N LEU A 44 -4.87 9.99 -4.39
CA LEU A 44 -5.03 10.73 -3.12
C LEU A 44 -4.64 9.85 -1.92
N ALA A 45 -5.02 8.57 -1.92
CA ALA A 45 -4.65 7.63 -0.88
C ALA A 45 -3.12 7.47 -0.80
N SER A 46 -2.47 7.30 -1.96
CA SER A 46 -1.00 7.23 -2.08
C SER A 46 -0.31 8.46 -1.52
N GLN A 47 -0.79 9.64 -1.93
CA GLN A 47 -0.24 10.91 -1.47
C GLN A 47 -0.44 11.09 0.04
N SER A 48 -1.56 10.62 0.59
CA SER A 48 -1.82 10.68 2.04
C SER A 48 -0.80 9.87 2.83
N LEU A 49 -0.47 8.65 2.39
CA LEU A 49 0.57 7.83 3.03
C LEU A 49 1.96 8.45 2.91
N LYS A 50 2.28 8.98 1.72
CA LYS A 50 3.54 9.69 1.50
C LYS A 50 3.69 10.89 2.43
N ASN A 51 2.67 11.74 2.51
CA ASN A 51 2.64 12.90 3.40
C ASN A 51 2.76 12.46 4.87
N ALA A 52 2.07 11.38 5.26
CA ALA A 52 2.14 10.84 6.61
C ALA A 52 3.58 10.46 6.97
N TYR A 53 4.28 9.78 6.07
CA TYR A 53 5.66 9.38 6.27
C TYR A 53 6.60 10.59 6.31
N GLU A 54 6.51 11.49 5.33
CA GLU A 54 7.37 12.68 5.24
C GLU A 54 7.24 13.60 6.46
N VAL A 55 6.03 13.80 6.97
CA VAL A 55 5.81 14.60 8.18
C VAL A 55 6.41 13.93 9.42
N LEU A 56 6.40 12.60 9.48
CA LEU A 56 6.92 11.85 10.61
C LEU A 56 8.46 11.77 10.60
N SER A 57 9.04 11.37 9.47
CA SER A 57 10.48 11.10 9.34
C SER A 57 11.30 12.29 8.82
N GLY A 58 10.64 13.34 8.32
CA GLY A 58 11.30 14.43 7.59
C GLY A 58 11.85 13.99 6.24
N GLY A 59 11.40 12.84 5.71
CA GLY A 59 11.87 12.27 4.45
C GLY A 59 13.16 11.44 4.57
N ALA A 60 13.70 11.28 5.78
CA ALA A 60 14.84 10.40 6.01
C ALA A 60 14.39 8.94 6.13
N GLU A 61 15.21 8.02 5.62
CA GLU A 61 15.04 6.58 5.82
C GLU A 61 15.87 6.15 7.04
N ASP A 62 15.34 5.19 7.82
CA ASP A 62 16.00 4.56 8.97
C ASP A 62 16.42 5.48 10.14
N ILE A 63 15.91 6.71 10.18
CA ILE A 63 16.08 7.61 11.33
C ILE A 63 14.82 7.59 12.19
N PRO A 64 14.93 7.28 13.50
CA PRO A 64 13.80 7.36 14.41
C PRO A 64 13.17 8.76 14.43
N PRO A 65 11.84 8.88 14.34
CA PRO A 65 11.18 10.18 14.30
C PRO A 65 11.35 10.92 15.63
N LYS A 66 11.53 12.24 15.53
CA LYS A 66 11.61 13.11 16.70
C LYS A 66 10.26 13.10 17.45
N PRO A 67 10.23 13.24 18.79
CA PRO A 67 9.00 13.28 19.59
C PRO A 67 8.24 14.61 19.47
N VAL A 68 7.99 15.06 18.24
CA VAL A 68 7.25 16.29 17.95
C VAL A 68 5.77 15.96 17.82
N ARG A 69 4.98 16.30 18.86
CA ARG A 69 3.55 15.98 18.94
C ARG A 69 2.75 16.31 17.68
N MET A 70 3.00 17.47 17.06
CA MET A 70 2.29 17.90 15.85
C MET A 70 2.54 16.96 14.67
N ASN A 71 3.78 16.49 14.50
CA ASN A 71 4.15 15.62 13.40
C ASN A 71 3.49 14.24 13.53
N TRP A 72 3.48 13.69 14.75
CA TRP A 72 2.82 12.41 15.03
C TRP A 72 1.31 12.48 14.82
N LEU A 73 0.67 13.56 15.27
CA LEU A 73 -0.77 13.79 15.04
C LEU A 73 -1.12 13.95 13.56
N ALA A 74 -0.33 14.75 12.83
CA ALA A 74 -0.54 14.97 11.40
C ALA A 74 -0.34 13.67 10.61
N SER A 75 0.70 12.90 10.94
CA SER A 75 0.96 11.60 10.34
C SER A 75 -0.17 10.61 10.59
N ALA A 76 -0.62 10.47 11.84
CA ALA A 76 -1.74 9.59 12.19
C ALA A 76 -3.04 10.00 11.48
N ARG A 77 -3.34 11.30 11.39
CA ARG A 77 -4.50 11.80 10.65
C ARG A 77 -4.43 11.44 9.16
N SER A 78 -3.26 11.55 8.54
CA SER A 78 -3.08 11.19 7.13
C SER A 78 -3.19 9.67 6.89
N ILE A 79 -2.81 8.83 7.84
CA ILE A 79 -3.06 7.38 7.80
C ILE A 79 -4.56 7.07 7.88
N GLU A 80 -5.29 7.72 8.78
CA GLU A 80 -6.75 7.51 8.88
C GLU A 80 -7.49 8.03 7.63
N GLN A 81 -7.01 9.12 7.02
CA GLN A 81 -7.50 9.58 5.72
C GLN A 81 -7.25 8.54 4.62
N TYR A 82 -6.07 7.92 4.59
CA TYR A 82 -5.79 6.81 3.67
C TYR A 82 -6.80 5.67 3.84
N LYS A 83 -7.03 5.20 5.08
CA LYS A 83 -7.99 4.10 5.38
C LYS A 83 -9.42 4.44 4.94
N GLU A 84 -9.81 5.71 5.02
CA GLU A 84 -11.12 6.17 4.52
C GLU A 84 -11.17 6.21 2.98
N LEU A 85 -10.11 6.64 2.31
CA LEU A 85 -10.04 6.67 0.84
C LEU A 85 -10.02 5.27 0.24
N GLU A 86 -9.25 4.36 0.82
CA GLU A 86 -9.17 2.95 0.42
C GLU A 86 -10.55 2.28 0.41
N ARG A 87 -11.35 2.47 1.48
CA ARG A 87 -12.71 1.90 1.60
C ARG A 87 -13.69 2.38 0.51
N ARG A 88 -13.40 3.54 -0.12
CA ARG A 88 -14.23 4.14 -1.16
C ARG A 88 -13.92 3.61 -2.56
N ILE A 89 -12.73 3.04 -2.78
CA ILE A 89 -12.34 2.42 -4.05
C ILE A 89 -13.16 1.14 -4.22
N LYS A 90 -13.72 0.93 -5.43
CA LYS A 90 -14.56 -0.24 -5.74
C LYS A 90 -14.05 -1.05 -6.91
N THR A 91 -13.08 -0.54 -7.66
CA THR A 91 -12.45 -1.24 -8.78
C THR A 91 -11.37 -2.16 -8.24
N GLN A 92 -11.42 -3.44 -8.63
CA GLN A 92 -10.52 -4.47 -8.11
C GLN A 92 -9.04 -4.12 -8.32
N ILE A 93 -8.66 -3.73 -9.54
CA ILE A 93 -7.27 -3.36 -9.88
C ILE A 93 -6.72 -2.26 -8.95
N TYR A 94 -7.52 -1.24 -8.66
CA TYR A 94 -7.11 -0.15 -7.77
C TYR A 94 -7.11 -0.57 -6.30
N THR A 95 -7.98 -1.50 -5.91
CA THR A 95 -7.98 -2.08 -4.57
C THR A 95 -6.69 -2.90 -4.33
N GLU A 96 -6.34 -3.78 -5.27
CA GLU A 96 -5.10 -4.56 -5.23
C GLU A 96 -3.86 -3.64 -5.26
N SER A 97 -3.88 -2.60 -6.09
CA SER A 97 -2.79 -1.60 -6.12
C SER A 97 -2.65 -0.86 -4.78
N CYS A 98 -3.76 -0.55 -4.11
CA CYS A 98 -3.74 0.04 -2.77
C CYS A 98 -3.14 -0.92 -1.73
N LEU A 99 -3.47 -2.21 -1.78
CA LEU A 99 -2.92 -3.22 -0.86
C LEU A 99 -1.39 -3.28 -0.97
N ILE A 100 -0.86 -3.45 -2.18
CA ILE A 100 0.60 -3.48 -2.45
C ILE A 100 1.28 -2.21 -1.95
N MET A 101 0.68 -1.06 -2.26
CA MET A 101 1.21 0.23 -1.81
C MET A 101 1.19 0.35 -0.28
N SER A 102 0.12 -0.10 0.37
CA SER A 102 -0.01 -0.08 1.82
C SER A 102 1.12 -0.88 2.45
N GLU A 103 1.41 -2.08 1.95
CA GLU A 103 2.46 -2.96 2.44
C GLU A 103 3.86 -2.30 2.37
N ILE A 104 4.18 -1.67 1.23
CA ILE A 104 5.43 -0.92 1.07
C ILE A 104 5.54 0.19 2.13
N TRP A 105 4.46 0.93 2.36
CA TRP A 105 4.47 1.99 3.36
C TRP A 105 4.52 1.44 4.78
N ARG A 106 3.83 0.34 5.09
CA ARG A 106 3.91 -0.32 6.40
C ARG A 106 5.35 -0.70 6.72
N LEU A 107 6.07 -1.30 5.77
CA LEU A 107 7.50 -1.61 5.94
C LEU A 107 8.34 -0.36 6.21
N LYS A 108 8.06 0.76 5.50
CA LYS A 108 8.75 2.04 5.74
C LYS A 108 8.47 2.58 7.15
N PHE A 109 7.21 2.56 7.58
CA PHE A 109 6.86 2.96 8.94
C PHE A 109 7.44 2.01 9.99
N TYR A 110 7.46 0.71 9.73
CA TYR A 110 8.04 -0.30 10.60
C TYR A 110 9.52 -0.02 10.87
N LYS A 111 10.29 0.27 9.80
CA LYS A 111 11.70 0.65 9.91
C LYS A 111 11.89 2.00 10.60
N ALA A 112 11.16 3.03 10.20
CA ALA A 112 11.28 4.36 10.79
C ALA A 112 10.89 4.38 12.28
N LEU A 113 9.84 3.64 12.65
CA LEU A 113 9.42 3.50 14.04
C LEU A 113 10.33 2.59 14.85
N ASP A 114 11.27 1.90 14.20
CA ASP A 114 12.26 1.04 14.84
C ASP A 114 11.61 0.07 15.85
N ILE A 115 10.59 -0.65 15.37
CA ILE A 115 9.63 -1.39 16.22
C ILE A 115 10.29 -2.52 17.02
N LEU A 116 11.37 -3.09 16.49
CA LEU A 116 12.11 -4.19 17.15
C LEU A 116 12.99 -3.72 18.30
N ASN A 117 13.36 -2.43 18.35
CA ASN A 117 14.23 -1.91 19.37
C ASN A 117 13.42 -1.32 20.52
N VAL A 118 13.81 -1.71 21.75
CA VAL A 118 13.20 -1.17 22.97
C VAL A 118 13.56 0.32 23.08
N LYS A 119 12.57 1.18 22.91
CA LYS A 119 12.75 2.63 23.05
C LYS A 119 12.66 3.05 24.50
N SER A 120 13.57 3.93 24.92
CA SER A 120 13.46 4.63 26.20
C SER A 120 12.24 5.56 26.21
N LEU A 121 11.72 5.85 27.40
CA LEU A 121 10.60 6.77 27.58
C LEU A 121 10.85 8.17 26.94
N SER A 122 12.11 8.59 26.88
CA SER A 122 12.54 9.83 26.21
C SER A 122 12.28 9.86 24.71
N ALA A 123 12.08 8.71 24.05
CA ALA A 123 11.69 8.67 22.64
C ALA A 123 10.25 9.14 22.39
N TYR A 124 9.43 9.20 23.45
CA TYR A 124 8.02 9.64 23.39
C TYR A 124 7.76 10.91 24.19
N GLN A 125 8.78 11.39 24.90
CA GLN A 125 8.73 12.61 25.70
C GLN A 125 9.59 13.68 25.04
N MET A 126 9.08 14.90 24.98
CA MET A 126 9.86 16.03 24.51
C MET A 126 10.80 16.46 25.62
N THR A 127 12.08 16.07 25.54
CA THR A 127 13.05 16.30 26.62
C THR A 127 13.78 17.65 26.51
N GLU A 128 13.79 18.31 25.35
CA GLU A 128 14.49 19.58 25.17
C GLU A 128 13.70 20.57 24.30
N TYR A 129 13.54 21.79 24.82
CA TYR A 129 13.15 22.96 24.03
C TYR A 129 14.40 23.50 23.34
N PRO A 130 14.40 23.71 22.01
CA PRO A 130 15.60 24.12 21.28
C PRO A 130 16.10 25.53 21.64
N ASN A 131 15.37 26.31 22.43
CA ASN A 131 15.77 27.62 22.91
C ASN A 131 15.34 27.75 24.37
N GLY A 132 16.27 27.99 25.30
CA GLY A 132 16.05 28.10 26.76
C GLY A 132 15.15 29.27 27.21
N GLY A 133 14.02 29.48 26.57
CA GLY A 133 12.98 30.43 26.94
C GLY A 133 12.00 29.79 27.91
N GLY A 134 11.90 30.37 29.10
CA GLY A 134 10.94 29.98 30.12
C GLY A 134 9.50 29.95 29.60
N ALA A 135 8.74 29.03 30.18
CA ALA A 135 7.31 28.79 30.04
C ALA A 135 6.52 29.92 29.38
N LEU A 136 6.08 29.70 28.13
CA LEU A 136 4.87 30.34 27.62
C LEU A 136 4.12 29.42 26.66
N HIS A 137 3.05 28.82 27.19
CA HIS A 137 1.78 28.63 26.51
C HIS A 137 1.81 28.13 25.05
N CYS A 138 2.12 26.85 24.84
CA CYS A 138 1.42 26.06 23.82
C CYS A 138 1.39 24.56 24.22
N LEU A 139 0.24 24.13 24.75
CA LEU A 139 -0.28 22.75 24.68
C LEU A 139 0.46 21.65 25.48
N SER A 140 0.28 21.70 26.80
CA SER A 140 0.39 20.58 27.77
C SER A 140 1.79 19.99 28.03
N PRO A 141 2.17 19.71 29.30
CA PRO A 141 3.42 19.02 29.67
C PRO A 141 3.42 17.52 29.35
N ILE A 142 2.62 17.12 28.36
CA ILE A 142 2.24 15.74 28.08
C ILE A 142 2.90 15.39 26.76
N GLY A 143 3.63 14.27 26.72
CA GLY A 143 4.36 13.81 25.54
C GLY A 143 3.48 13.56 24.31
N LEU A 144 3.90 12.64 23.46
CA LEU A 144 3.15 12.30 22.26
C LEU A 144 1.70 11.89 22.58
N GLU A 145 0.76 12.24 21.68
CA GLU A 145 -0.65 11.92 21.89
C GLU A 145 -0.86 10.40 21.72
N PRO A 146 -1.37 9.67 22.74
CA PRO A 146 -1.36 8.20 22.71
C PRO A 146 -2.09 7.58 21.51
N ARG A 147 -3.15 8.23 21.01
CA ARG A 147 -3.91 7.74 19.85
C ARG A 147 -3.07 7.81 18.58
N SER A 148 -2.33 8.90 18.38
CA SER A 148 -1.41 9.02 17.24
C SER A 148 -0.34 7.93 17.24
N ILE A 149 0.22 7.61 18.41
CA ILE A 149 1.17 6.50 18.56
C ILE A 149 0.50 5.18 18.21
N ALA A 150 -0.67 4.91 18.80
CA ALA A 150 -1.40 3.67 18.55
C ALA A 150 -1.72 3.48 17.06
N VAL A 151 -2.21 4.52 16.37
CA VAL A 151 -2.50 4.46 14.93
C VAL A 151 -1.26 4.16 14.11
N LEU A 152 -0.12 4.78 14.44
CA LEU A 152 1.13 4.59 13.71
C LEU A 152 1.70 3.17 13.89
N TYR A 153 1.72 2.68 15.12
CA TYR A 153 2.18 1.32 15.42
C TYR A 153 1.21 0.26 14.88
N ASP A 154 -0.10 0.46 15.03
CA ASP A 154 -1.15 -0.38 14.45
C ASP A 154 -0.98 -0.51 12.93
N PHE A 155 -0.82 0.63 12.24
CA PHE A 155 -0.61 0.63 10.80
C PHE A 155 0.66 -0.12 10.40
N ALA A 156 1.77 0.13 11.10
CA ALA A 156 3.06 -0.47 10.78
C ALA A 156 3.13 -1.98 11.06
N ILE A 157 2.39 -2.47 12.06
CA ILE A 157 2.43 -3.87 12.50
C ILE A 157 1.40 -4.73 11.76
N ASN A 158 0.15 -4.30 11.75
CA ASN A 158 -0.93 -5.13 11.21
C ASN A 158 -0.81 -5.21 9.68
N GLY A 159 -1.17 -6.32 9.05
CA GLY A 159 -1.14 -6.47 7.59
C GLY A 159 0.23 -6.82 7.01
N MET A 160 1.16 -7.34 7.83
CA MET A 160 2.38 -8.02 7.37
C MET A 160 2.23 -9.55 7.40
N ASP A 161 1.03 -10.03 7.67
CA ASP A 161 0.70 -11.42 7.98
C ASP A 161 0.42 -12.27 6.71
N GLU A 162 0.22 -11.65 5.55
CA GLU A 162 0.08 -12.34 4.26
C GLU A 162 1.32 -12.08 3.39
N ASP A 163 2.30 -12.99 3.40
CA ASP A 163 3.45 -12.91 2.50
C ASP A 163 3.15 -13.63 1.18
N PHE A 164 3.25 -12.92 0.05
CA PHE A 164 3.13 -13.53 -1.27
C PHE A 164 4.27 -14.51 -1.57
N ILE A 165 5.41 -14.38 -0.89
CA ILE A 165 6.54 -15.32 -0.97
C ILE A 165 6.15 -16.71 -0.47
N ASP A 166 5.25 -16.83 0.51
CA ASP A 166 4.78 -18.13 1.01
C ASP A 166 4.02 -18.94 -0.04
N LYS A 167 3.49 -18.28 -1.08
CA LYS A 167 2.76 -18.93 -2.19
C LYS A 167 3.68 -19.35 -3.33
N VAL A 168 4.96 -18.99 -3.28
CA VAL A 168 5.92 -19.29 -4.34
C VAL A 168 6.32 -20.77 -4.28
N ASP A 169 6.10 -21.49 -5.38
CA ASP A 169 6.64 -22.84 -5.53
C ASP A 169 8.16 -22.78 -5.78
N LEU A 170 8.90 -22.82 -4.68
CA LEU A 170 10.36 -22.76 -4.70
C LEU A 170 10.99 -23.94 -5.47
N LYS A 171 10.35 -25.12 -5.46
CA LYS A 171 10.83 -26.31 -6.18
C LYS A 171 10.77 -26.06 -7.68
N ALA A 172 9.63 -25.57 -8.16
CA ALA A 172 9.47 -25.22 -9.58
C ALA A 172 10.45 -24.13 -10.01
N LEU A 173 10.78 -23.15 -9.15
CA LEU A 173 11.77 -22.12 -9.46
C LEU A 173 13.19 -22.70 -9.58
N VAL A 174 13.59 -23.51 -8.59
CA VAL A 174 14.91 -24.16 -8.58
C VAL A 174 15.07 -25.12 -9.76
N GLU A 175 14.02 -25.83 -10.15
CA GLU A 175 14.07 -26.77 -11.29
C GLU A 175 14.07 -26.05 -12.65
N LYS A 176 13.36 -24.92 -12.77
CA LYS A 176 13.21 -24.18 -14.02
C LYS A 176 14.40 -23.28 -14.35
N GLY A 177 15.15 -22.83 -13.34
CA GLY A 177 16.25 -21.89 -13.50
C GLY A 177 17.56 -22.45 -13.01
N LYS A 178 18.67 -22.07 -13.66
CA LYS A 178 20.02 -22.19 -13.08
C LYS A 178 20.19 -21.15 -11.95
N ILE A 179 19.31 -21.12 -10.95
CA ILE A 179 19.31 -20.11 -9.88
C ILE A 179 20.66 -20.08 -9.16
N PHE A 180 21.32 -21.24 -9.08
CA PHE A 180 22.62 -21.41 -8.45
C PHE A 180 23.81 -21.26 -9.39
N SER A 181 23.65 -21.00 -10.70
CA SER A 181 24.80 -20.98 -11.61
C SER A 181 25.78 -19.86 -11.24
N GLY A 182 26.94 -20.25 -10.70
CA GLY A 182 28.04 -19.35 -10.34
C GLY A 182 27.88 -18.66 -8.98
N ASN A 183 26.80 -18.91 -8.23
CA ASN A 183 26.58 -18.28 -6.93
C ASN A 183 26.63 -19.31 -5.78
N ASN A 184 27.86 -19.74 -5.46
CA ASN A 184 28.11 -20.71 -4.39
C ASN A 184 27.60 -20.26 -3.02
N GLY A 185 27.58 -18.94 -2.76
CA GLY A 185 27.07 -18.41 -1.49
C GLY A 185 25.56 -18.62 -1.33
N LEU A 186 24.81 -18.49 -2.43
CA LEU A 186 23.38 -18.78 -2.44
C LEU A 186 23.13 -20.28 -2.22
N GLN A 187 23.91 -21.13 -2.87
CA GLN A 187 23.81 -22.58 -2.68
C GLN A 187 24.07 -23.00 -1.22
N MET A 188 25.14 -22.48 -0.61
CA MET A 188 25.46 -22.75 0.79
C MET A 188 24.37 -22.26 1.76
N TYR A 189 23.70 -21.15 1.47
CA TYR A 189 22.60 -20.65 2.29
C TYR A 189 21.38 -21.57 2.26
N PHE A 190 21.02 -22.07 1.07
CA PHE A 190 19.91 -23.02 0.95
C PHE A 190 20.25 -24.40 1.54
N ASP A 191 21.51 -24.85 1.45
CA ASP A 191 21.97 -26.10 2.06
C ASP A 191 21.92 -26.08 3.60
N GLN A 192 21.95 -24.90 4.24
CA GLN A 192 21.83 -24.76 5.70
C GLN A 192 20.40 -24.92 6.22
N SER A 193 19.41 -24.94 5.32
CA SER A 193 18.02 -25.14 5.71
C SER A 193 17.63 -26.60 5.51
N ASP A 194 17.18 -27.25 6.59
CA ASP A 194 16.73 -28.65 6.57
C ASP A 194 15.57 -28.88 5.57
N GLU A 195 14.81 -27.84 5.26
CA GLU A 195 13.67 -27.85 4.35
C GLU A 195 14.08 -27.87 2.86
N TYR A 196 15.22 -27.27 2.50
CA TYR A 196 15.61 -27.05 1.09
C TYR A 196 16.82 -27.90 0.63
N ALA A 197 17.59 -28.47 1.56
CA ALA A 197 18.71 -29.37 1.25
C ALA A 197 18.30 -30.59 0.37
N ALA A 198 17.08 -31.11 0.57
CA ALA A 198 16.56 -32.24 -0.20
C ALA A 198 16.20 -31.91 -1.67
N ILE A 199 15.95 -30.63 -1.98
CA ILE A 199 15.59 -30.17 -3.33
C ILE A 199 16.86 -29.96 -4.18
N ILE A 200 17.93 -29.47 -3.56
CA ILE A 200 19.22 -29.21 -4.22
C ILE A 200 19.97 -30.51 -4.54
N ALA A 201 19.89 -31.51 -3.67
CA ALA A 201 20.54 -32.81 -3.88
C ALA A 201 20.11 -33.52 -5.18
N ARG A 202 18.89 -33.25 -5.69
CA ARG A 202 18.35 -33.83 -6.93
C ARG A 202 18.79 -33.12 -8.22
N GLN A 203 19.39 -31.94 -8.13
CA GLN A 203 19.89 -31.18 -9.29
C GLN A 203 21.35 -31.53 -9.64
N GLY A 204 22.05 -32.24 -8.74
CA GLY A 204 23.45 -32.64 -8.90
C GLY A 204 23.69 -34.08 -9.40
N GLU A 205 22.63 -34.85 -9.64
CA GLU A 205 22.64 -36.15 -10.33
C GLU A 205 22.35 -35.97 -11.83
#